data_AF-A0A8T6L892-F1
#
_entry.id   AF-A0A8T6L892-F1
#
_cell.length_a   1.000
_cell.length_b   1.000
_cell.length_c   1.000
_cell.angle_alpha   90.00
_cell.angle_beta   90.00
_cell.angle_gamma   90.00
#
_symmetry.space_group_name_H-M   'P 1'
#
loop_
_entity.id
_entity.type
_entity.pdbx_description
1 polymer ?
#
loop_
_entity_poly.entity_id
_entity_poly.type
_entity_poly.pdbx_seq_one_letter_code
_entity_poly.pdbx_strand_id
1 'polypeptide(L)'
;GAVFTEEEKASVLAIWRYTGYLMGIPESILYKDGAEADAIYRIGYLCEPPPDADSATMANSLIGAVPAVAEIHEEKEAQKVVGLAYRLSRALLGNQLADAFEYPKSWTFGALWAFRTSQRLQRLWKRSSIRSGNFVQLLSMSTYDEGGLSYRLPDHFRHDESSEW
;
A
#
# COMPACT_ATOMS: atom_id res chain seq x y z
N GLY A 1 -5.83 -4.77 -16.78
CA GLY A 1 -5.61 -3.74 -15.75
C GLY A 1 -6.94 -3.09 -15.40
N ALA A 2 -6.93 -2.11 -14.49
CA ALA A 2 -7.99 -1.11 -14.47
C ALA A 2 -7.89 -0.28 -15.76
N VAL A 3 -9.02 0.07 -16.36
CA VAL A 3 -9.07 0.91 -17.56
C VAL A 3 -9.62 2.24 -17.10
N PHE A 4 -8.83 3.30 -17.25
CA PHE A 4 -9.20 4.66 -16.89
C PHE A 4 -9.40 5.49 -18.16
N THR A 5 -10.40 6.35 -18.16
CA THR A 5 -10.54 7.40 -19.18
C THR A 5 -9.40 8.42 -19.03
N GLU A 6 -9.15 9.22 -20.08
CA GLU A 6 -8.14 10.27 -20.00
C GLU A 6 -8.49 11.33 -18.95
N GLU A 7 -9.78 11.60 -18.75
CA GLU A 7 -10.28 12.50 -17.70
C GLU A 7 -10.03 11.94 -16.29
N GLU A 8 -10.26 10.65 -16.08
CA GLU A 8 -9.98 9.99 -14.79
C GLU A 8 -8.48 10.04 -14.47
N LYS A 9 -7.62 9.77 -15.46
CA LYS A 9 -6.16 9.87 -15.29
C LYS A 9 -5.73 11.29 -14.93
N ALA A 10 -6.24 12.29 -15.66
CA ALA A 10 -5.93 13.69 -15.40
C ALA A 10 -6.40 14.12 -14.00
N SER A 11 -7.56 13.65 -13.56
CA SER A 11 -8.12 13.94 -12.24
C SER A 11 -7.25 13.36 -11.11
N VAL A 12 -6.81 12.10 -11.25
CA VAL A 12 -5.90 11.47 -10.28
C VAL A 12 -4.58 12.23 -10.19
N LEU A 13 -3.98 12.60 -11.34
CA LEU A 13 -2.74 13.37 -11.38
C LEU A 13 -2.89 14.76 -10.74
N ALA A 14 -4.03 15.42 -10.95
CA ALA A 14 -4.31 16.74 -10.38
C ALA A 14 -4.41 16.70 -8.84
N ILE A 15 -5.08 15.68 -8.28
CA ILE A 15 -5.17 15.48 -6.83
C ILE A 15 -3.77 15.33 -6.23
N TRP A 16 -2.95 14.44 -6.78
CA TRP A 16 -1.59 14.21 -6.28
C TRP A 16 -0.69 15.44 -6.42
N ARG A 17 -0.83 16.22 -7.50
CA ARG A 17 -0.08 17.47 -7.69
C ARG A 17 -0.46 18.50 -6.62
N TYR A 18 -1.76 18.64 -6.37
CA TYR A 18 -2.25 19.58 -5.36
C TYR A 18 -1.85 19.16 -3.95
N THR A 19 -1.93 17.87 -3.61
CA THR A 19 -1.41 17.35 -2.34
C THR A 19 0.09 17.65 -2.19
N GLY A 20 0.88 17.45 -3.25
CA GLY A 20 2.30 17.81 -3.25
C GLY A 20 2.55 19.30 -2.96
N TYR A 21 1.77 20.18 -3.59
CA TYR A 21 1.81 21.62 -3.32
C TYR A 21 1.51 21.94 -1.84
N LEU A 22 0.47 21.32 -1.27
CA LEU A 22 0.11 21.50 0.14
C LEU A 22 1.18 20.97 1.11
N MET A 23 1.93 19.93 0.72
CA MET A 23 3.07 19.42 1.47
C MET A 23 4.33 20.31 1.35
N GLY A 24 4.27 21.41 0.59
CA GLY A 24 5.37 22.36 0.43
C GLY A 24 6.39 21.98 -0.65
N ILE A 25 6.06 21.06 -1.56
CA ILE A 25 6.91 20.74 -2.70
C ILE A 25 7.03 21.98 -3.61
N PRO A 26 8.24 22.43 -3.96
CA PRO A 26 8.43 23.60 -4.83
C PRO A 26 7.73 23.42 -6.17
N GLU A 27 7.03 24.45 -6.65
CA GLU A 27 6.33 24.43 -7.94
C GLU A 27 7.25 24.11 -9.13
N SER A 28 8.54 24.42 -9.00
CA SER A 28 9.56 24.12 -10.03
C SER A 28 9.79 22.63 -10.27
N ILE A 29 9.40 21.76 -9.33
CA ILE A 29 9.52 20.30 -9.45
C ILE A 29 8.17 19.58 -9.40
N LEU A 30 7.05 20.31 -9.38
CA LEU A 30 5.73 19.71 -9.53
C LEU A 30 5.45 19.44 -11.01
N TYR A 31 5.12 18.19 -11.33
CA TYR A 31 4.76 17.80 -12.69
C TYR A 31 3.47 18.49 -13.17
N LYS A 32 3.37 18.77 -14.46
CA LYS A 32 2.20 19.40 -15.10
C LYS A 32 1.27 18.38 -15.72
N ASP A 33 1.84 17.31 -16.25
CA ASP A 33 1.14 16.23 -16.94
C ASP A 33 1.73 14.84 -16.58
N GLY A 34 1.14 13.80 -17.17
CA GLY A 34 1.57 12.42 -16.90
C GLY A 34 2.95 12.07 -17.45
N ALA A 35 3.41 12.74 -18.51
CA ALA A 35 4.73 12.48 -19.08
C ALA A 35 5.83 13.06 -18.17
N GLU A 36 5.62 14.26 -17.65
CA GLU A 36 6.51 14.86 -16.66
C GLU A 36 6.49 14.09 -15.34
N ALA A 37 5.32 13.57 -14.92
CA ALA A 37 5.22 12.70 -13.74
C ALA A 37 6.07 11.42 -13.90
N ASP A 38 6.03 10.76 -15.07
CA ASP A 38 6.86 9.57 -15.35
C ASP A 38 8.36 9.92 -15.37
N ALA A 39 8.72 11.08 -15.94
CA ALA A 39 10.11 11.54 -15.96
C ALA A 39 10.66 11.80 -14.55
N ILE A 40 9.89 12.48 -13.70
CA ILE A 40 10.27 12.73 -12.29
C ILE A 40 10.36 11.41 -11.52
N TYR A 41 9.40 10.51 -11.73
CA TYR A 41 9.43 9.17 -11.12
C TYR A 41 10.72 8.41 -11.48
N ARG A 42 11.12 8.42 -12.76
CA ARG A 42 12.38 7.78 -13.19
C ARG A 42 13.61 8.39 -12.56
N ILE A 43 13.66 9.71 -12.43
CA ILE A 43 14.76 10.40 -11.75
C ILE A 43 14.81 9.98 -10.28
N GLY A 44 13.67 10.02 -9.58
CA GLY A 44 13.57 9.59 -8.19
C GLY A 44 14.05 8.15 -8.01
N TYR A 45 13.57 7.24 -8.85
CA TYR A 45 13.95 5.82 -8.83
C TYR A 45 15.46 5.60 -9.07
N LEU A 46 16.11 6.42 -9.89
CA LEU A 46 17.56 6.34 -10.12
C LEU A 46 18.38 6.87 -8.93
N CYS A 47 17.83 7.81 -8.17
CA CYS A 47 18.49 8.41 -7.02
C CYS A 47 18.24 7.63 -5.71
N GLU A 48 17.25 6.76 -5.68
CA GLU A 48 16.90 5.96 -4.50
C GLU A 48 17.95 4.85 -4.26
N PRO A 49 18.54 4.77 -3.06
CA PRO A 49 19.46 3.68 -2.74
C PRO A 49 18.69 2.35 -2.66
N PRO A 50 19.38 1.21 -2.85
CA PRO A 50 18.75 -0.09 -2.62
C PRO A 50 18.29 -0.22 -1.16
N PRO A 51 17.21 -0.97 -0.88
CA PRO A 51 16.74 -1.21 0.48
C PRO A 51 17.85 -1.75 1.39
N ASP A 52 17.92 -1.21 2.59
CA ASP A 52 18.82 -1.67 3.65
C ASP A 52 18.08 -2.58 4.66
N ALA A 53 18.81 -3.05 5.68
CA ALA A 53 18.27 -3.96 6.69
C ALA A 53 17.11 -3.33 7.48
N ASP A 54 17.15 -2.03 7.73
CA ASP A 54 16.10 -1.30 8.44
C ASP A 54 14.83 -1.21 7.58
N SER A 55 14.99 -0.91 6.29
CA SER A 55 13.91 -0.92 5.30
C SER A 55 13.27 -2.30 5.18
N ALA A 56 14.07 -3.38 5.14
CA ALA A 56 13.59 -4.75 5.13
C ALA A 56 12.80 -5.09 6.41
N THR A 57 13.33 -4.71 7.57
CA THR A 57 12.66 -4.93 8.86
C THR A 57 11.30 -4.23 8.90
N MET A 58 11.26 -2.94 8.54
CA MET A 58 10.04 -2.15 8.52
C MET A 58 9.00 -2.71 7.54
N ALA A 59 9.43 -3.13 6.34
CA ALA A 59 8.55 -3.72 5.35
C ALA A 59 7.91 -5.04 5.84
N ASN A 60 8.69 -5.91 6.49
CA ASN A 60 8.18 -7.15 7.09
C ASN A 60 7.27 -6.87 8.29
N SER A 61 7.57 -5.87 9.12
CA SER A 61 6.69 -5.45 10.22
C SER A 61 5.34 -4.95 9.72
N LEU A 62 5.31 -4.20 8.60
CA LEU A 62 4.05 -3.72 8.01
C LEU A 62 3.16 -4.90 7.57
N ILE A 63 3.74 -5.91 6.92
CA ILE A 63 2.99 -7.10 6.51
C ILE A 63 2.57 -7.93 7.73
N GLY A 64 3.43 -8.04 8.74
CA GLY A 64 3.14 -8.73 10.00
C GLY A 64 2.04 -8.06 10.82
N ALA A 65 1.86 -6.75 10.70
CA ALA A 65 0.81 -5.98 11.40
C ALA A 65 -0.58 -6.15 10.76
N VAL A 66 -0.66 -6.66 9.53
CA VAL A 66 -1.93 -6.80 8.79
C VAL A 66 -3.03 -7.53 9.59
N PRO A 67 -2.78 -8.69 10.24
CA PRO A 67 -3.82 -9.37 11.02
C PRO A 67 -4.33 -8.54 12.20
N ALA A 68 -3.45 -7.79 12.86
CA ALA A 68 -3.81 -6.95 13.99
C ALA A 68 -4.74 -5.80 13.55
N VAL A 69 -4.41 -5.13 12.44
CA VAL A 69 -5.24 -4.06 11.88
C VAL A 69 -6.58 -4.60 11.38
N ALA A 70 -6.61 -5.83 10.83
CA ALA A 70 -7.84 -6.46 10.38
C ALA A 70 -8.67 -7.13 11.50
N GLU A 71 -8.28 -6.97 12.78
CA GLU A 71 -8.94 -7.58 13.95
C GLU A 71 -9.05 -9.12 13.86
N ILE A 72 -8.05 -9.77 13.25
CA ILE A 72 -8.02 -11.23 13.09
C ILE A 72 -7.27 -11.83 14.28
N HIS A 73 -8.02 -12.41 15.21
CA HIS A 73 -7.47 -13.03 16.41
C HIS A 73 -7.12 -14.52 16.26
N GLU A 74 -7.61 -15.20 15.20
CA GLU A 74 -7.29 -16.61 14.96
C GLU A 74 -5.92 -16.78 14.31
N GLU A 75 -4.97 -17.42 15.02
CA GLU A 75 -3.58 -17.63 14.58
C GLU A 75 -3.46 -18.27 13.18
N LYS A 76 -4.29 -19.27 12.89
CA LYS A 76 -4.29 -19.95 11.59
C LYS A 76 -4.78 -19.06 10.45
N GLU A 77 -5.71 -18.14 10.72
CA GLU A 77 -6.17 -17.18 9.71
C GLU A 77 -5.16 -16.05 9.53
N ALA A 78 -4.57 -15.55 10.63
CA ALA A 78 -3.53 -14.54 10.60
C ALA A 78 -2.36 -14.98 9.70
N GLN A 79 -1.84 -16.20 9.88
CA GLN A 79 -0.76 -16.75 9.06
C GLN A 79 -1.13 -16.86 7.57
N LYS A 80 -2.38 -17.22 7.25
CA LYS A 80 -2.86 -17.28 5.86
C LYS A 80 -2.94 -15.90 5.22
N VAL A 81 -3.42 -14.90 5.96
CA VAL A 81 -3.52 -13.52 5.48
C VAL A 81 -2.13 -12.94 5.24
N VAL A 82 -1.20 -13.14 6.19
CA VAL A 82 0.21 -12.73 6.04
C VAL A 82 0.84 -13.40 4.82
N GLY A 83 0.65 -14.72 4.66
CA GLY A 83 1.13 -15.44 3.47
C GLY A 83 0.55 -14.92 2.16
N LEU A 84 -0.73 -14.54 2.14
CA LEU A 84 -1.36 -13.91 0.97
C LEU A 84 -0.80 -12.50 0.72
N ALA A 85 -0.61 -11.70 1.77
CA ALA A 85 -0.06 -10.36 1.67
C ALA A 85 1.36 -10.39 1.08
N TYR A 86 2.26 -11.24 1.57
CA TYR A 86 3.59 -11.42 0.97
C TYR A 86 3.53 -11.82 -0.50
N ARG A 87 2.63 -12.74 -0.87
CA ARG A 87 2.48 -13.19 -2.27
C ARG A 87 2.01 -12.07 -3.19
N LEU A 88 1.04 -11.28 -2.75
CA LEU A 88 0.53 -10.15 -3.52
C LEU A 88 1.59 -9.05 -3.62
N SER A 89 2.23 -8.68 -2.52
CA SER A 89 3.31 -7.69 -2.49
C SER A 89 4.46 -8.09 -3.41
N ARG A 90 4.91 -9.35 -3.35
CA ARG A 90 5.96 -9.87 -4.25
C ARG A 90 5.56 -9.84 -5.73
N ALA A 91 4.30 -10.11 -6.03
CA ALA A 91 3.80 -10.04 -7.40
C ALA A 91 3.65 -8.60 -7.93
N LEU A 92 3.42 -7.62 -7.04
CA LEU A 92 3.33 -6.19 -7.39
C LEU A 92 4.70 -5.52 -7.53
N LEU A 93 5.61 -5.78 -6.59
CA LEU A 93 6.96 -5.19 -6.58
C LEU A 93 7.91 -5.87 -7.56
N GLY A 94 7.63 -7.12 -7.92
CA GLY A 94 8.56 -7.96 -8.67
C GLY A 94 9.57 -8.66 -7.77
N ASN A 95 10.27 -9.65 -8.32
CA ASN A 95 11.16 -10.51 -7.53
C ASN A 95 12.38 -9.76 -6.98
N GLN A 96 12.99 -8.88 -7.76
CA GLN A 96 14.24 -8.21 -7.38
C GLN A 96 14.06 -7.34 -6.12
N LEU A 97 13.05 -6.46 -6.13
CA LEU A 97 12.79 -5.57 -5.00
C LEU A 97 12.24 -6.34 -3.79
N ALA A 98 11.42 -7.37 -4.01
CA ALA A 98 10.94 -8.22 -2.93
C ALA A 98 12.06 -9.07 -2.29
N ASP A 99 13.05 -9.50 -3.06
CA ASP A 99 14.24 -10.17 -2.53
C ASP A 99 15.11 -9.20 -1.73
N ALA A 100 15.20 -7.93 -2.14
CA ALA A 100 15.89 -6.89 -1.37
C ALA A 100 15.20 -6.59 -0.02
N PHE A 101 13.87 -6.70 0.05
CA PHE A 101 13.12 -6.64 1.31
C PHE A 101 13.08 -7.97 2.09
N GLU A 102 13.83 -8.99 1.64
CA GLU A 102 13.89 -10.31 2.27
C GLU A 102 12.53 -11.03 2.37
N TYR A 103 11.60 -10.72 1.46
CA TYR A 103 10.29 -11.36 1.47
C TYR A 103 10.40 -12.86 1.17
N PRO A 104 9.56 -13.70 1.83
CA PRO A 104 9.59 -15.14 1.62
C PRO A 104 9.34 -15.49 0.16
N LYS A 105 10.17 -16.41 -0.36
CA LYS A 105 10.05 -16.90 -1.74
C LYS A 105 8.69 -17.55 -1.91
N SER A 106 7.96 -17.10 -2.93
CA SER A 106 6.64 -17.61 -3.23
C SER A 106 6.36 -17.58 -4.73
N TRP A 107 5.41 -18.40 -5.16
CA TRP A 107 5.03 -18.45 -6.57
C TRP A 107 4.15 -17.26 -6.93
N THR A 108 4.68 -16.37 -7.78
CA THR A 108 4.07 -15.12 -8.20
C THR A 108 3.26 -15.23 -9.50
N PHE A 109 3.51 -16.27 -10.30
CA PHE A 109 2.86 -16.46 -11.59
C PHE A 109 1.34 -16.64 -11.41
N GLY A 110 0.56 -15.77 -12.06
CA GLY A 110 -0.90 -15.82 -12.00
C GLY A 110 -1.54 -15.31 -10.70
N ALA A 111 -0.76 -14.91 -9.68
CA ALA A 111 -1.31 -14.40 -8.42
C ALA A 111 -2.17 -13.14 -8.63
N LEU A 112 -1.66 -12.18 -9.43
CA LEU A 112 -2.41 -10.97 -9.79
C LEU A 112 -3.63 -11.26 -10.67
N TRP A 113 -3.56 -12.29 -11.52
CA TRP A 113 -4.68 -12.70 -12.35
C TRP A 113 -5.78 -13.34 -11.50
N ALA A 114 -5.41 -14.27 -10.61
CA ALA A 114 -6.32 -14.93 -9.68
C ALA A 114 -7.00 -13.94 -8.72
N PHE A 115 -6.25 -12.95 -8.21
CA PHE A 115 -6.81 -11.88 -7.39
C PHE A 115 -7.81 -11.00 -8.17
N ARG A 116 -7.52 -10.70 -9.44
CA ARG A 116 -8.42 -9.90 -10.29
C ARG A 116 -9.69 -10.64 -10.66
N THR A 117 -9.61 -11.94 -10.94
CA THR A 117 -10.79 -12.75 -11.28
C THR A 117 -11.65 -13.02 -10.06
N SER A 118 -11.07 -13.27 -8.89
CA SER A 118 -11.84 -13.43 -7.65
C SER A 118 -12.66 -12.18 -7.31
N GLN A 119 -12.07 -10.98 -7.47
CA GLN A 119 -12.79 -9.72 -7.26
C GLN A 119 -13.95 -9.51 -8.25
N ARG A 120 -13.80 -9.95 -9.52
CA ARG A 120 -14.88 -9.87 -10.52
C ARG A 120 -16.01 -10.86 -10.23
N LEU A 121 -15.67 -12.09 -9.83
CA LEU A 121 -16.64 -13.12 -9.46
C LEU A 121 -17.43 -12.73 -8.20
N GLN A 122 -16.78 -12.10 -7.23
CA GLN A 122 -17.43 -11.62 -6.00
C GLN A 122 -18.45 -10.50 -6.25
N ARG A 123 -18.19 -9.61 -7.21
CA ARG A 123 -19.16 -8.56 -7.59
C ARG A 123 -20.43 -9.13 -8.23
N LEU A 124 -20.34 -10.31 -8.87
CA LEU A 124 -21.46 -10.99 -9.51
C LEU A 124 -22.22 -11.93 -8.55
N TRP A 125 -21.53 -12.48 -7.55
CA TRP A 125 -22.11 -13.40 -6.56
C TRP A 125 -22.37 -12.71 -5.21
N LYS A 126 -23.33 -11.77 -5.17
CA LYS A 126 -23.87 -11.16 -3.93
C LYS A 126 -24.72 -12.14 -3.09
N ARG A 127 -24.22 -13.35 -2.73
CA ARG A 127 -24.99 -14.22 -1.82
C ARG A 127 -24.30 -15.30 -1.00
N SER A 128 -22.97 -15.45 -0.96
CA SER A 128 -22.39 -16.44 -0.04
C SER A 128 -20.92 -16.19 0.36
N SER A 129 -20.74 -15.64 1.56
CA SER A 129 -19.89 -16.17 2.64
C SER A 129 -18.68 -17.05 2.28
N ILE A 130 -17.71 -16.57 1.50
CA ILE A 130 -16.36 -17.17 1.49
C ILE A 130 -15.29 -16.08 1.64
N ARG A 131 -14.84 -15.92 2.89
CA ARG A 131 -13.47 -15.61 3.39
C ARG A 131 -12.43 -15.10 2.37
N SER A 132 -12.66 -13.93 1.78
CA SER A 132 -11.56 -13.07 1.32
C SER A 132 -11.83 -11.58 1.60
N GLY A 133 -12.67 -11.31 2.60
CA GLY A 133 -13.03 -9.97 3.05
C GLY A 133 -11.84 -9.18 3.60
N ASN A 134 -10.78 -9.86 4.05
CA ASN A 134 -9.78 -9.25 4.92
C ASN A 134 -8.98 -8.13 4.23
N PHE A 135 -8.59 -8.25 2.96
CA PHE A 135 -7.81 -7.18 2.30
C PHE A 135 -8.68 -5.99 1.87
N VAL A 136 -9.92 -6.23 1.46
CA VAL A 136 -10.87 -5.14 1.15
C VAL A 136 -11.31 -4.46 2.45
N GLN A 137 -11.41 -5.21 3.54
CA GLN A 137 -11.66 -4.71 4.89
C GLN A 137 -10.52 -3.82 5.39
N LEU A 138 -9.25 -4.14 5.11
CA LEU A 138 -8.12 -3.24 5.38
C LEU A 138 -8.24 -1.92 4.59
N LEU A 139 -8.61 -1.98 3.31
CA LEU A 139 -8.84 -0.78 2.51
C LEU A 139 -10.04 0.02 3.02
N SER A 140 -11.09 -0.63 3.54
CA SER A 140 -12.21 0.07 4.19
C SER A 140 -11.93 0.50 5.63
N MET A 141 -10.91 -0.01 6.31
CA MET A 141 -10.46 0.50 7.62
C MET A 141 -9.53 1.71 7.45
N SER A 142 -8.86 1.84 6.30
CA SER A 142 -8.18 3.10 5.96
C SER A 142 -9.14 4.27 5.70
N THR A 143 -10.44 4.02 5.60
CA THR A 143 -11.44 5.08 5.49
C THR A 143 -11.91 5.51 6.88
N TYR A 144 -11.61 6.77 7.21
CA TYR A 144 -12.21 7.62 8.26
C TYR A 144 -12.83 6.87 9.45
N ASP A 145 -12.07 6.73 10.53
CA ASP A 145 -12.62 6.39 11.85
C ASP A 145 -13.50 7.56 12.36
N GLU A 146 -14.58 7.28 13.08
CA GLU A 146 -15.53 8.28 13.60
C GLU A 146 -14.85 9.28 14.56
N GLY A 147 -13.68 8.91 15.14
CA GLY A 147 -12.83 9.78 15.95
C GLY A 147 -11.96 10.79 15.18
N GLY A 148 -11.92 10.69 13.84
CA GLY A 148 -11.05 11.51 12.98
C GLY A 148 -9.57 11.10 13.05
N LEU A 149 -8.81 11.45 12.01
CA LEU A 149 -7.35 11.31 12.00
C LEU A 149 -6.72 12.52 12.69
N SER A 150 -6.34 12.41 13.97
CA SER A 150 -5.60 13.47 14.66
C SER A 150 -4.10 13.32 14.37
N TYR A 151 -3.50 14.31 13.70
CA TYR A 151 -2.05 14.40 13.59
C TYR A 151 -1.50 15.23 14.76
N ARG A 152 -0.49 14.70 15.45
CA ARG A 152 0.24 15.41 16.51
C ARG A 152 1.71 15.46 16.13
N LEU A 153 2.33 16.62 16.36
CA LEU A 153 3.78 16.71 16.27
C LEU A 153 4.38 15.89 17.42
N PRO A 154 5.38 15.04 17.16
CA PRO A 154 6.08 14.35 18.24
C PRO A 154 6.79 15.38 19.11
N ASP A 155 6.44 15.46 20.40
CA ASP A 155 7.13 16.35 21.34
C ASP A 155 8.48 15.79 21.78
N HIS A 156 8.66 14.48 21.66
CA HIS A 156 9.86 13.75 22.03
C HIS A 156 10.36 12.89 20.87
N PHE A 157 11.67 12.66 20.83
CA PHE A 157 12.31 11.85 19.79
C PHE A 157 11.85 10.37 19.82
N ARG A 158 11.47 9.87 21.00
CA ARG A 158 10.93 8.53 21.16
C ARG A 158 9.45 8.57 21.52
N HIS A 159 8.65 7.77 20.82
CA HIS A 159 7.20 7.74 20.95
C HIS A 159 6.72 7.27 22.34
N ASP A 160 7.49 6.45 23.03
CA ASP A 160 7.22 5.96 24.39
C ASP A 160 7.37 7.03 25.47
N GLU A 161 8.07 8.13 25.17
CA GLU A 161 8.26 9.27 26.06
C GLU A 161 7.28 10.42 25.76
N SER A 162 6.51 10.32 24.68
CA SER A 162 5.53 11.33 24.29
C SER A 162 4.35 11.38 25.27
N SER A 163 4.10 12.58 25.77
CA SER A 163 2.98 12.91 26.65
C SER A 163 1.65 12.88 25.87
N GLU A 164 0.53 12.59 26.56
CA GLU A 164 -0.81 12.74 25.96
C GLU A 164 -1.19 14.21 25.67
N TRP A 165 -0.40 15.15 26.20
CA TRP A 165 -0.59 16.61 26.23
C TRP A 165 0.56 17.37 25.56
#